data_AF-A0A7W6JND8-F1
#
_entry.id   AF-A0A7W6JND8-F1
#
_cell.length_a   1.000
_cell.length_b   1.000
_cell.length_c   1.000
_cell.angle_alpha   90.00
_cell.angle_beta   90.00
_cell.angle_gamma   90.00
#
_symmetry.space_group_name_H-M   'P 1'
#
loop_
_entity.id
_entity.type
_entity.pdbx_description
1 polymer ?
#
loop_
_entity_poly.entity_id
_entity_poly.type
_entity_poly.pdbx_seq_one_letter_code
_entity_poly.pdbx_strand_id
1 'polypeptide(L)'
;MEVLRKEWALALVCGALALALLGALIFSDRYWVAASRPTVDELAEVKVPPELGDMIAAIDDYGVHIQRVPNKAEQYIAMKRAQYGLGQPAPSYANMSAPKFGYSVRETTFLGMPFWYTAEYGHVLFFSSDWGVVAAPLNDIGHAALDKANGRDLRATSMIPWWKHLWGWLFLAGVGLAIWLWHRRTVRWRAENGFI
;
A
#
# COMPACT_ATOMS: atom_id res chain seq x y z
N MET A 1 14.27 12.87 -40.23
CA MET A 1 14.00 11.51 -39.67
C MET A 1 14.34 11.40 -38.18
N GLU A 2 15.33 12.11 -37.63
CA GLU A 2 15.66 12.03 -36.19
C GLU A 2 14.59 12.60 -35.24
N VAL A 3 13.79 13.58 -35.68
CA VAL A 3 12.71 14.18 -34.86
C VAL A 3 11.58 13.17 -34.61
N LEU A 4 11.13 12.46 -35.66
CA LEU A 4 10.21 11.32 -35.56
C LEU A 4 10.78 10.21 -34.66
N ARG A 5 12.10 10.01 -34.73
CA ARG A 5 12.87 9.10 -33.88
C ARG A 5 13.16 9.64 -32.47
N LYS A 6 12.52 10.72 -32.01
CA LYS A 6 12.59 11.16 -30.60
C LYS A 6 11.24 11.07 -29.91
N GLU A 7 10.15 11.19 -30.68
CA GLU A 7 8.78 11.17 -30.17
C GLU A 7 8.30 9.76 -29.79
N TRP A 8 8.61 8.73 -30.57
CA TRP A 8 8.33 7.32 -30.26
C TRP A 8 8.96 6.85 -28.94
N ALA A 9 10.20 7.26 -28.63
CA ALA A 9 10.86 6.89 -27.37
C ALA A 9 10.15 7.51 -26.16
N LEU A 10 9.79 8.80 -26.25
CA LEU A 10 9.00 9.48 -25.24
C LEU A 10 7.61 8.85 -25.10
N ALA A 11 6.94 8.55 -26.22
CA ALA A 11 5.63 7.92 -26.23
C ALA A 11 5.66 6.52 -25.60
N LEU A 12 6.70 5.73 -25.84
CA LEU A 12 6.90 4.44 -25.20
C LEU A 12 7.09 4.57 -23.69
N VAL A 13 7.93 5.51 -23.23
CA VAL A 13 8.12 5.78 -21.81
C VAL A 13 6.82 6.23 -21.14
N CYS A 14 6.09 7.16 -21.77
CA CYS A 14 4.78 7.61 -21.27
C CYS A 14 3.75 6.47 -21.25
N GLY A 15 3.71 5.64 -22.29
CA GLY A 15 2.83 4.47 -22.37
C GLY A 15 3.13 3.44 -21.28
N ALA A 16 4.41 3.13 -21.04
CA ALA A 16 4.83 2.23 -19.98
C ALA A 16 4.47 2.76 -18.58
N LEU A 17 4.69 4.06 -18.34
CA LEU A 17 4.29 4.70 -17.08
C LEU A 17 2.77 4.68 -16.87
N ALA A 18 1.99 4.96 -17.92
CA ALA A 18 0.54 4.90 -17.85
C ALA A 18 0.03 3.49 -17.55
N LEU A 19 0.63 2.45 -18.16
CA LEU A 19 0.30 1.06 -17.87
C LEU A 19 0.69 0.66 -16.44
N ALA A 20 1.86 1.09 -15.96
CA ALA A 20 2.29 0.83 -14.59
C ALA A 20 1.34 1.47 -13.56
N LEU A 21 0.91 2.72 -13.82
CA LEU A 21 -0.08 3.42 -12.99
C LEU A 21 -1.43 2.71 -13.02
N LEU A 22 -1.93 2.34 -14.19
CA LEU A 22 -3.18 1.59 -14.32
C LEU A 22 -3.12 0.26 -13.57
N GLY A 23 -2.01 -0.48 -13.71
CA GLY A 23 -1.79 -1.71 -12.95
C GLY A 23 -1.80 -1.46 -11.44
N ALA A 24 -1.06 -0.46 -10.96
CA ALA A 24 -1.06 -0.10 -9.55
C ALA A 24 -2.47 0.27 -9.04
N LEU A 25 -3.27 0.98 -9.83
CA LEU A 25 -4.63 1.39 -9.45
C LEU A 25 -5.60 0.20 -9.36
N ILE A 26 -5.53 -0.72 -10.33
CA ILE A 26 -6.41 -1.89 -10.44
C ILE A 26 -6.09 -2.91 -9.34
N PHE A 27 -4.80 -3.21 -9.13
CA PHE A 27 -4.38 -4.24 -8.18
C PHE A 27 -4.22 -3.71 -6.75
N SER A 28 -4.21 -2.39 -6.54
CA SER A 28 -4.19 -1.86 -5.19
C SER A 28 -5.53 -2.10 -4.48
N ASP A 29 -5.44 -2.44 -3.20
CA ASP A 29 -6.50 -2.50 -2.20
C ASP A 29 -6.97 -1.12 -1.69
N ARG A 30 -6.35 -0.01 -2.13
CA ARG A 30 -6.64 1.36 -1.67
C ARG A 30 -7.95 1.93 -2.20
N TYR A 31 -8.59 2.82 -1.45
CA TYR A 31 -9.85 3.46 -1.86
C TYR A 31 -9.67 4.46 -3.01
N TRP A 32 -10.66 4.56 -3.89
CA TRP A 32 -10.72 5.60 -4.93
C TRP A 32 -11.04 6.98 -4.37
N VAL A 33 -11.81 7.03 -3.30
CA VAL A 33 -12.16 8.27 -2.60
C VAL A 33 -11.02 8.72 -1.69
N ALA A 34 -11.03 10.01 -1.36
CA ALA A 34 -10.16 10.52 -0.30
C ALA A 34 -10.52 9.79 1.00
N ALA A 35 -9.58 9.01 1.53
CA ALA A 35 -9.81 8.17 2.68
C ALA A 35 -8.56 8.09 3.54
N SER A 36 -8.77 7.93 4.84
CA SER A 36 -7.74 7.60 5.81
C SER A 36 -7.93 6.14 6.21
N ARG A 37 -6.95 5.28 5.87
CA ARG A 37 -7.04 3.84 6.13
C ARG A 37 -5.96 3.39 7.12
N PRO A 38 -6.30 2.54 8.10
CA PRO A 38 -5.28 1.87 8.91
C PRO A 38 -4.60 0.78 8.08
N THR A 39 -3.28 0.65 8.23
CA THR A 39 -2.48 -0.42 7.62
C THR A 39 -1.30 -0.76 8.51
N VAL A 40 -0.75 -1.95 8.33
CA VAL A 40 0.47 -2.38 9.01
C VAL A 40 1.51 -2.75 7.97
N ASP A 41 2.67 -2.10 8.04
CA ASP A 41 3.80 -2.45 7.20
C ASP A 41 4.63 -3.53 7.87
N GLU A 42 4.83 -4.62 7.13
CA GLU A 42 5.75 -5.66 7.51
C GLU A 42 7.18 -5.13 7.56
N LEU A 43 7.85 -5.31 8.71
CA LEU A 43 9.24 -4.93 8.92
C LEU A 43 10.14 -6.16 8.99
N ALA A 44 9.74 -7.17 9.74
CA ALA A 44 10.52 -8.39 9.92
C ALA A 44 9.64 -9.61 10.25
N GLU A 45 10.05 -10.77 9.77
CA GLU A 45 9.60 -12.04 10.33
C GLU A 45 10.25 -12.25 11.70
N VAL A 46 9.46 -12.73 12.66
CA VAL A 46 9.91 -12.90 14.04
C VAL A 46 9.61 -14.29 14.55
N LYS A 47 10.51 -14.78 15.40
CA LYS A 47 10.23 -15.91 16.28
C LYS A 47 9.48 -15.38 17.49
N VAL A 48 8.26 -15.85 17.69
CA VAL A 48 7.48 -15.54 18.89
C VAL A 48 7.93 -16.48 19.99
N PRO A 49 8.49 -15.99 21.11
CA PRO A 49 8.85 -16.83 22.25
C PRO A 49 7.59 -17.48 22.85
N PRO A 50 7.71 -18.63 23.53
CA PRO A 50 6.58 -19.32 24.16
C PRO A 50 5.80 -18.43 25.14
N GLU A 51 6.50 -17.51 25.81
CA GLU A 51 5.93 -16.50 26.72
C GLU A 51 4.95 -15.55 26.02
N LEU A 52 5.11 -15.34 24.71
CA LEU A 52 4.21 -14.58 23.83
C LEU A 52 3.36 -15.53 22.94
N GLY A 53 3.45 -16.84 23.11
CA GLY A 53 2.72 -17.84 22.32
C GLY A 53 1.23 -17.85 22.63
N ASP A 54 0.87 -17.85 23.92
CA ASP A 54 -0.51 -17.61 24.38
C ASP A 54 -0.98 -16.19 24.03
N MET A 55 -0.05 -15.27 23.77
CA MET A 55 -0.42 -13.96 23.27
C MET A 55 -0.96 -14.00 21.85
N ILE A 56 -0.78 -15.02 21.00
CA ILE A 56 -1.46 -15.03 19.69
C ILE A 56 -2.98 -15.10 19.87
N ALA A 57 -3.46 -15.95 20.77
CA ALA A 57 -4.88 -15.97 21.14
C ALA A 57 -5.31 -14.64 21.77
N ALA A 58 -4.47 -14.06 22.65
CA ALA A 58 -4.76 -12.75 23.22
C ALA A 58 -4.70 -11.61 22.18
N ILE A 59 -3.90 -11.73 21.12
CA ILE A 59 -3.81 -10.79 20.01
C ILE A 59 -5.08 -10.89 19.17
N ASP A 60 -5.62 -12.09 18.96
CA ASP A 60 -6.91 -12.25 18.29
C ASP A 60 -8.08 -11.78 19.18
N ASP A 61 -8.01 -11.94 20.50
CA ASP A 61 -9.08 -11.53 21.41
C ASP A 61 -9.09 -10.01 21.71
N TYR A 62 -7.90 -9.39 21.79
CA TYR A 62 -7.73 -8.01 22.27
C TYR A 62 -6.98 -7.10 21.29
N GLY A 63 -6.52 -7.64 20.16
CA GLY A 63 -5.84 -6.86 19.13
C GLY A 63 -6.78 -5.97 18.34
N VAL A 64 -6.17 -5.07 17.57
CA VAL A 64 -6.90 -4.22 16.64
C VAL A 64 -7.13 -5.00 15.35
N HIS A 65 -8.40 -5.30 15.06
CA HIS A 65 -8.79 -5.96 13.81
C HIS A 65 -8.95 -4.94 12.68
N ILE A 66 -8.01 -4.98 11.75
CA ILE A 66 -8.04 -4.19 10.52
C ILE A 66 -8.64 -5.07 9.43
N GLN A 67 -9.91 -4.80 9.08
CA GLN A 67 -10.61 -5.55 8.04
C GLN A 67 -9.89 -5.43 6.70
N ARG A 68 -9.73 -6.56 6.00
CA ARG A 68 -9.23 -6.57 4.63
C ARG A 68 -10.22 -5.88 3.72
N VAL A 69 -9.73 -4.92 2.95
CA VAL A 69 -10.49 -4.30 1.85
C VAL A 69 -10.20 -5.09 0.58
N PRO A 70 -11.20 -5.71 -0.07
CA PRO A 70 -10.97 -6.40 -1.32
C PRO A 70 -10.46 -5.43 -2.38
N ASN A 71 -9.45 -5.84 -3.16
CA ASN A 71 -8.96 -5.02 -4.28
C ASN A 71 -9.99 -4.94 -5.41
N LYS A 72 -9.75 -4.09 -6.42
CA LYS A 72 -10.78 -3.80 -7.44
C LYS A 72 -11.03 -5.02 -8.32
N ALA A 73 -10.00 -5.81 -8.59
CA ALA A 73 -10.14 -7.07 -9.32
C ALA A 73 -11.00 -8.08 -8.53
N GLU A 74 -10.78 -8.20 -7.23
CA GLU A 74 -11.59 -9.03 -6.33
C GLU A 74 -13.04 -8.57 -6.28
N GLN A 75 -13.29 -7.25 -6.16
CA GLN A 75 -14.64 -6.69 -6.20
C GLN A 75 -15.34 -6.99 -7.52
N TYR A 76 -14.63 -6.87 -8.64
CA TYR A 76 -15.16 -7.21 -9.96
C TYR A 76 -15.52 -8.70 -10.09
N ILE A 77 -14.62 -9.59 -9.65
CA ILE A 77 -14.87 -11.03 -9.61
C ILE A 77 -16.06 -11.33 -8.71
N ALA A 78 -16.14 -10.69 -7.55
CA ALA A 78 -17.23 -10.86 -6.61
C ALA A 78 -18.59 -10.47 -7.23
N MET A 79 -18.64 -9.33 -7.91
CA MET A 79 -19.82 -8.87 -8.65
C MET A 79 -20.21 -9.86 -9.77
N LYS A 80 -19.24 -10.38 -10.52
CA LYS A 80 -19.51 -11.38 -11.56
C LYS A 80 -20.06 -12.69 -10.99
N ARG A 81 -19.51 -13.18 -9.88
CA ARG A 81 -20.04 -14.37 -9.19
C ARG A 81 -21.48 -14.16 -8.74
N ALA A 82 -21.78 -13.00 -8.14
CA ALA A 82 -23.13 -12.65 -7.73
C ALA A 82 -24.10 -12.62 -8.93
N GLN A 83 -23.66 -12.12 -10.10
CA GLN A 83 -24.45 -12.13 -11.33
C GLN A 83 -24.80 -13.57 -11.79
N TYR A 84 -23.94 -14.55 -11.52
CA TYR A 84 -24.18 -15.97 -11.80
C TYR A 84 -24.88 -16.72 -10.65
N GLY A 85 -25.33 -16.04 -9.60
CA GLY A 85 -25.96 -16.67 -8.43
C GLY A 85 -24.98 -17.46 -7.54
N LEU A 86 -23.68 -17.26 -7.72
CA LEU A 86 -22.64 -17.91 -6.90
C LEU A 86 -22.35 -17.07 -5.66
N GLY A 87 -22.43 -17.69 -4.48
CA GLY A 87 -22.02 -17.07 -3.22
C GLY A 87 -20.52 -16.72 -3.19
N GLN A 88 -20.18 -15.73 -2.35
CA GLN A 88 -18.79 -15.49 -1.99
C GLN A 88 -18.29 -16.59 -1.06
N PRO A 89 -17.07 -17.11 -1.26
CA PRO A 89 -16.45 -17.96 -0.25
C PRO A 89 -16.32 -17.17 1.06
N ALA A 90 -16.65 -17.81 2.18
CA ALA A 90 -16.47 -17.20 3.49
C ALA A 90 -14.97 -17.00 3.76
N PRO A 91 -14.54 -15.83 4.28
CA PRO A 91 -13.16 -15.66 4.70
C PRO A 91 -12.82 -16.65 5.82
N SER A 92 -11.59 -17.16 5.81
CA SER A 92 -11.15 -18.21 6.72
C SER A 92 -9.85 -17.84 7.43
N TYR A 93 -9.69 -18.35 8.65
CA TYR A 93 -8.41 -18.35 9.36
C TYR A 93 -7.48 -19.48 8.91
N ALA A 94 -7.92 -20.35 7.99
CA ALA A 94 -7.09 -21.45 7.48
C ALA A 94 -5.80 -20.97 6.80
N ASN A 95 -5.80 -19.75 6.25
CA ASN A 95 -4.65 -19.13 5.58
C ASN A 95 -3.95 -18.08 6.45
N MET A 96 -4.02 -18.22 7.78
CA MET A 96 -3.38 -17.29 8.70
C MET A 96 -1.85 -17.34 8.55
N SER A 97 -1.23 -16.17 8.41
CA SER A 97 0.22 -16.05 8.38
C SER A 97 0.82 -16.30 9.77
N ALA A 98 2.09 -16.71 9.81
CA ALA A 98 2.86 -16.64 11.05
C ALA A 98 2.87 -15.18 11.59
N PRO A 99 3.00 -14.97 12.91
CA PRO A 99 3.12 -13.64 13.48
C PRO A 99 4.37 -12.92 12.95
N LYS A 100 4.21 -11.64 12.67
CA LYS A 100 5.23 -10.77 12.09
C LYS A 100 5.36 -9.50 12.89
N PHE A 101 6.53 -8.90 12.84
CA PHE A 101 6.77 -7.58 13.40
C PHE A 101 6.55 -6.52 12.33
N GLY A 102 5.74 -5.53 12.67
CA GLY A 102 5.35 -4.48 11.74
C GLY A 102 5.26 -3.12 12.38
N TYR A 103 4.93 -2.14 11.56
CA TYR A 103 4.68 -0.76 11.98
C TYR A 103 3.27 -0.35 11.56
N SER A 104 2.46 0.05 12.53
CA SER A 104 1.10 0.50 12.31
C SER A 104 1.09 1.96 11.89
N VAL A 105 0.55 2.20 10.69
CA VAL A 105 0.38 3.53 10.12
C VAL A 105 -1.04 3.74 9.64
N ARG A 106 -1.42 5.01 9.61
CA ARG A 106 -2.63 5.49 8.97
C ARG A 106 -2.26 6.18 7.68
N GLU A 107 -2.67 5.61 6.56
CA GLU A 107 -2.35 6.08 5.22
C GLU A 107 -3.49 6.97 4.69
N THR A 108 -3.14 8.14 4.17
CA THR A 108 -4.08 9.01 3.45
C THR A 108 -3.98 8.69 1.96
N THR A 109 -5.09 8.21 1.41
CA THR A 109 -5.18 7.77 0.02
C THR A 109 -6.19 8.60 -0.76
N PHE A 110 -5.91 8.85 -2.03
CA PHE A 110 -6.84 9.43 -2.98
C PHE A 110 -6.65 8.79 -4.35
N LEU A 111 -7.74 8.45 -5.04
CA LEU A 111 -7.72 7.75 -6.33
C LEU A 111 -6.85 6.48 -6.30
N GLY A 112 -6.88 5.70 -5.21
CA GLY A 112 -6.07 4.48 -5.08
C GLY A 112 -4.58 4.72 -4.88
N MET A 113 -4.14 5.97 -4.70
CA MET A 113 -2.74 6.35 -4.51
C MET A 113 -2.52 6.90 -3.11
N PRO A 114 -1.39 6.59 -2.44
CA PRO A 114 -1.06 7.11 -1.13
C PRO A 114 -0.25 8.41 -1.25
N PHE A 115 -0.63 9.40 -0.43
CA PHE A 115 -0.01 10.73 -0.43
C PHE A 115 0.63 11.08 0.90
N TRP A 116 0.18 10.47 1.98
CA TRP A 116 0.69 10.77 3.30
C TRP A 116 0.47 9.59 4.22
N TYR A 117 1.25 9.52 5.30
CA TYR A 117 1.00 8.60 6.38
C TYR A 117 1.34 9.21 7.73
N THR A 118 0.70 8.71 8.78
CA THR A 118 1.01 9.05 10.17
C THR A 118 1.13 7.77 10.97
N ALA A 119 2.05 7.72 11.94
CA ALA A 119 2.10 6.60 12.89
C ALA A 119 0.80 6.55 13.70
N GLU A 120 0.21 5.37 13.85
CA GLU A 120 -1.02 5.18 14.64
C GLU A 120 -0.69 4.50 15.98
N TYR A 121 -0.23 3.26 15.93
CA TYR A 121 0.16 2.50 17.13
C TYR A 121 1.67 2.21 17.23
N GLY A 122 2.47 2.67 16.25
CA GLY A 122 3.91 2.42 16.24
C GLY A 122 4.25 0.97 15.92
N HIS A 123 5.21 0.39 16.64
CA HIS A 123 5.63 -1.00 16.40
C HIS A 123 4.59 -1.99 16.97
N VAL A 124 4.18 -2.95 16.15
CA VAL A 124 3.13 -3.91 16.49
C VAL A 124 3.56 -5.33 16.14
N LEU A 125 3.05 -6.31 16.88
CA LEU A 125 3.02 -7.70 16.42
C LEU A 125 1.71 -7.92 15.67
N PHE A 126 1.75 -8.53 14.49
CA PHE A 126 0.55 -8.75 13.71
C PHE A 126 0.56 -10.09 12.99
N PHE A 127 -0.62 -10.57 12.64
CA PHE A 127 -0.78 -11.63 11.65
C PHE A 127 -1.85 -11.22 10.64
N SER A 128 -1.76 -11.78 9.44
CA SER A 128 -2.77 -11.59 8.39
C SER A 128 -3.54 -12.87 8.16
N SER A 129 -4.83 -12.74 7.88
CA SER A 129 -5.72 -13.82 7.47
C SER A 129 -6.60 -13.35 6.31
N ASP A 130 -7.50 -14.20 5.81
CA ASP A 130 -8.44 -13.79 4.76
C ASP A 130 -9.40 -12.67 5.24
N TRP A 131 -9.62 -12.56 6.55
CA TRP A 131 -10.45 -11.51 7.16
C TRP A 131 -9.79 -10.14 7.20
N GLY A 132 -8.46 -10.10 7.29
CA GLY A 132 -7.77 -8.87 7.62
C GLY A 132 -6.44 -9.07 8.32
N VAL A 133 -5.95 -7.97 8.85
CA VAL A 133 -4.77 -7.93 9.70
C VAL A 133 -5.23 -7.74 11.14
N VAL A 134 -4.75 -8.58 12.04
CA VAL A 134 -4.92 -8.37 13.47
C VAL A 134 -3.59 -7.91 14.03
N ALA A 135 -3.57 -6.73 14.64
CA ALA A 135 -2.36 -6.09 15.12
C ALA A 135 -2.47 -5.77 16.61
N ALA A 136 -1.47 -6.17 17.39
CA ALA A 136 -1.36 -5.82 18.79
C ALA A 136 -0.20 -4.85 19.04
N PRO A 137 -0.49 -3.68 19.63
CA PRO A 137 0.57 -2.80 20.12
C PRO A 137 1.34 -3.48 21.25
N LEU A 138 2.66 -3.35 21.20
CA LEU A 138 3.54 -3.89 22.21
C LEU A 138 3.99 -2.77 23.15
N ASN A 139 4.04 -3.08 24.44
CA ASN A 139 4.72 -2.24 25.41
C ASN A 139 6.23 -2.57 25.43
N ASP A 140 7.01 -1.83 26.22
CA ASP A 140 8.47 -2.05 26.30
C ASP A 140 8.85 -3.46 26.77
N ILE A 141 8.02 -4.09 27.61
CA ILE A 141 8.21 -5.47 28.07
C ILE A 141 8.07 -6.45 26.90
N GLY A 142 7.02 -6.29 26.08
CA GLY A 142 6.79 -7.10 24.89
C GLY A 142 7.90 -6.93 23.85
N HIS A 143 8.39 -5.70 23.67
CA HIS A 143 9.56 -5.45 22.82
C HIS A 143 10.81 -6.15 23.34
N ALA A 144 11.13 -6.02 24.63
CA ALA A 144 12.30 -6.68 25.22
C ALA A 144 12.23 -8.21 25.11
N ALA A 145 11.04 -8.80 25.29
CA ALA A 145 10.82 -10.23 25.11
C ALA A 145 11.04 -10.68 23.66
N LEU A 146 10.54 -9.92 22.68
CA LEU A 146 10.78 -10.20 21.26
C LEU A 146 12.26 -10.05 20.89
N ASP A 147 12.92 -8.99 21.34
CA ASP A 147 14.33 -8.74 21.05
C ASP A 147 15.21 -9.87 21.63
N LYS A 148 14.91 -10.32 22.86
CA LYS A 148 15.57 -11.46 23.50
C LYS A 148 15.34 -12.76 22.72
N ALA A 149 14.13 -13.01 22.24
CA ALA A 149 13.79 -14.22 21.48
C ALA A 149 14.43 -14.25 20.09
N ASN A 150 14.63 -13.09 19.47
CA ASN A 150 15.21 -12.95 18.14
C ASN A 150 16.72 -12.66 18.17
N GLY A 151 17.30 -12.44 19.35
CA GLY A 151 18.74 -12.19 19.54
C GLY A 151 19.23 -10.86 18.97
N ARG A 152 18.32 -9.90 18.71
CA ARG A 152 18.63 -8.59 18.12
C ARG A 152 17.55 -7.58 18.48
N ASP A 153 17.90 -6.30 18.47
CA ASP A 153 16.93 -5.20 18.57
C ASP A 153 16.18 -5.07 17.23
N LEU A 154 14.90 -5.45 17.25
CA LEU A 154 14.03 -5.40 16.08
C LEU A 154 13.67 -3.96 15.70
N ARG A 155 13.62 -3.02 16.64
CA ARG A 155 13.28 -1.62 16.37
C ARG A 155 14.46 -0.90 15.72
N ALA A 156 15.68 -1.12 16.20
CA ALA A 156 16.88 -0.51 15.65
C ALA A 156 17.20 -0.98 14.22
N THR A 157 16.81 -2.20 13.86
CA THR A 157 17.08 -2.79 12.54
C THR A 157 15.96 -2.57 11.53
N SER A 158 14.82 -2.04 11.96
CA SER A 158 13.66 -1.85 11.11
C SER A 158 13.56 -0.41 10.61
N MET A 159 13.51 -0.23 9.30
CA MET A 159 13.19 1.06 8.68
C MET A 159 11.76 1.00 8.11
N ILE A 160 10.93 1.97 8.48
CA ILE A 160 9.58 2.08 7.92
C ILE A 160 9.71 2.34 6.42
N PRO A 161 9.06 1.54 5.55
CA PRO A 161 9.15 1.69 4.11
C PRO A 161 8.29 2.86 3.61
N TRP A 162 8.64 4.09 4.01
CA TRP A 162 7.90 5.33 3.74
C TRP A 162 7.56 5.53 2.26
N TRP A 163 8.41 5.01 1.36
CA TRP A 163 8.22 5.06 -0.09
C TRP A 163 6.91 4.38 -0.54
N LYS A 164 6.42 3.38 0.20
CA LYS A 164 5.14 2.71 -0.06
C LYS A 164 3.94 3.64 0.11
N HIS A 165 4.09 4.73 0.86
CA HIS A 165 3.01 5.66 1.22
C HIS A 165 3.10 7.03 0.54
N LEU A 166 4.15 7.27 -0.26
CA LEU A 166 4.42 8.59 -0.83
C LEU A 166 4.51 8.58 -2.36
N TRP A 167 4.28 7.44 -3.01
CA TRP A 167 4.38 7.36 -4.47
C TRP A 167 3.26 8.12 -5.21
N GLY A 168 2.14 8.46 -4.56
CA GLY A 168 1.11 9.31 -5.16
C GLY A 168 1.64 10.69 -5.57
N TRP A 169 2.68 11.20 -4.90
CA TRP A 169 3.34 12.45 -5.30
C TRP A 169 4.05 12.36 -6.64
N LEU A 170 4.56 11.19 -7.02
CA LEU A 170 5.17 10.98 -8.33
C LEU A 170 4.14 11.15 -9.46
N PHE A 171 2.90 10.74 -9.21
CA PHE A 171 1.80 10.97 -10.16
C PHE A 171 1.52 12.46 -10.33
N LEU A 172 1.38 13.21 -9.23
CA LEU A 172 1.16 14.67 -9.28
C LEU A 172 2.31 15.39 -9.97
N ALA A 173 3.56 15.00 -9.67
CA ALA A 173 4.74 15.55 -10.33
C ALA A 173 4.73 15.25 -11.84
N GLY A 174 4.36 14.03 -12.24
CA GLY A 174 4.23 13.63 -13.64
C GLY A 174 3.15 14.41 -14.38
N VAL A 175 1.97 14.58 -13.77
CA VAL A 175 0.87 15.39 -14.33
C VAL A 175 1.29 16.86 -14.47
N GLY A 176 1.92 17.42 -13.43
CA GLY A 176 2.44 18.79 -13.47
C GLY A 176 3.47 19.00 -14.58
N LEU A 177 4.39 18.05 -14.73
CA LEU A 177 5.39 18.06 -15.81
C LEU A 177 4.73 17.99 -17.19
N ALA A 178 3.73 17.12 -17.38
CA ALA A 178 2.99 16.99 -18.63
C ALA A 178 2.25 18.29 -19.00
N ILE A 179 1.57 18.91 -18.05
CA ILE A 179 0.89 20.22 -18.24
C ILE A 179 1.91 21.30 -18.60
N TRP A 180 3.05 21.34 -17.92
CA TRP A 180 4.10 22.31 -18.21
C TRP A 180 4.70 22.14 -19.61
N LEU A 181 4.98 20.90 -20.03
CA LEU A 181 5.47 20.60 -21.38
C LEU A 181 4.42 20.95 -22.45
N TRP A 182 3.16 20.64 -22.21
CA TRP A 182 2.06 21.02 -23.08
C TRP A 182 1.94 22.54 -23.22
N HIS A 183 1.99 23.27 -22.10
CA HIS A 183 1.99 24.74 -22.10
C HIS A 183 3.16 25.30 -22.91
N ARG A 184 4.38 24.82 -22.69
CA ARG A 184 5.58 25.22 -23.46
C ARG A 184 5.40 24.97 -24.97
N ARG A 185 4.85 23.82 -25.34
CA ARG A 185 4.57 23.47 -26.74
C ARG A 185 3.52 24.41 -27.35
N THR A 186 2.42 24.68 -26.64
CA THR A 186 1.36 25.59 -27.10
C THR A 186 1.89 27.01 -27.28
N VAL A 187 2.71 27.51 -26.36
CA VAL A 187 3.32 28.85 -26.49
C VAL A 187 4.23 28.93 -27.73
N ARG A 188 5.09 27.94 -27.96
CA ARG A 188 5.94 27.89 -29.17
C ARG A 188 5.11 27.84 -30.44
N TRP A 189 4.11 26.96 -30.48
CA TRP A 189 3.20 26.86 -31.62
C TRP A 189 2.47 28.18 -31.88
N ARG A 190 2.04 28.90 -30.84
CA ARG A 190 1.39 30.20 -31.00
C ARG A 190 2.33 31.26 -31.56
N ALA A 191 3.59 31.30 -31.11
CA ALA A 191 4.61 32.21 -31.63
C ALA A 191 4.95 31.91 -33.11
N GLU A 192 5.07 30.63 -33.47
CA GLU A 192 5.32 30.19 -34.85
C GLU A 192 4.18 30.55 -35.82
N ASN A 193 2.94 30.64 -35.32
CA ASN A 193 1.76 30.97 -36.12
C ASN A 193 1.33 32.45 -36.01
N GLY A 194 2.13 33.31 -35.37
CA GLY A 194 1.87 34.75 -35.27
C GLY A 194 0.66 35.12 -34.38
N PHE A 195 0.25 34.24 -33.46
CA PHE A 195 -0.80 34.54 -32.48
C PHE A 195 -0.29 35.34 -31.27
N ILE A 196 1.04 35.40 -31.08
CA ILE A 196 1.78 36.20 -30.09
C ILE A 196 3.16 36.53 -30.65
#